data_AF-A0A023G7G8-F1
#
_entry.id   AF-A0A023G7G8-F1
#
_cell.length_a   1.000
_cell.length_b   1.000
_cell.length_c   1.000
_cell.angle_alpha   90.00
_cell.angle_beta   90.00
_cell.angle_gamma   90.00
#
_symmetry.space_group_name_H-M   'P 1'
#
loop_
_entity.id
_entity.type
_entity.pdbx_description
1 polymer ?
#
loop_
_entity_poly.entity_id
_entity_poly.type
_entity_poly.pdbx_seq_one_letter_code
_entity_poly.pdbx_strand_id
1 'polypeptide(L)'
;MFRFAGTWFHRGARSTLLRYSFQFAERRELFQQGVPSTYHGLCAVRCFSLQSWAQTLSQSTPVAYAQDLLDAVHSTSGLSWGTTIVVTSLALRVVVTLPLAVYQHHVLARFANLDREMAGIVQELKRETTQAVRMFNLNEKQARYLYKKNFKRHLQRLVVRDNCHPLKAALVVLFQLPLWVSLSVALRNMAFMMPYQDLAAQATYLELSVGGMLWFTNLTQPDPLHIVPILVGITNLMNIEFHVLQRQKHMAWLRRWITNFMRGLALVSVPVAWIMPADVALYWLCSSGFALGQNMLMAAPRFRRACSIPITASESQTPFRDVAVRLRQRLDAAFRTSS
;
A
#
# COMPACT_ATOMS: atom_id res chain seq x y z
N MET A 1 34.27 21.84 31.13
CA MET A 1 33.25 20.90 31.64
C MET A 1 32.47 20.13 30.54
N PHE A 2 33.04 19.93 29.34
CA PHE A 2 32.39 19.20 28.23
C PHE A 2 33.28 18.10 27.61
N ARG A 3 34.06 17.39 28.45
CA ARG A 3 34.87 16.24 28.02
C ARG A 3 34.64 14.94 28.80
N PHE A 4 33.66 14.91 29.70
CA PHE A 4 33.35 13.72 30.52
C PHE A 4 32.03 13.00 30.17
N ALA A 5 31.22 13.50 29.23
CA ALA A 5 29.94 12.90 28.86
C ALA A 5 30.02 11.86 27.70
N GLY A 6 31.08 11.88 26.89
CA GLY A 6 31.21 11.00 25.72
C GLY A 6 31.62 9.55 26.03
N THR A 7 32.22 9.30 27.19
CA THR A 7 32.72 7.97 27.58
C THR A 7 31.68 7.12 28.31
N TRP A 8 30.64 7.73 28.90
CA TRP A 8 29.55 7.02 29.56
C TRP A 8 28.52 6.46 28.57
N PHE A 9 28.17 7.24 27.53
CA PHE A 9 27.21 6.81 26.50
C PHE A 9 27.74 5.64 25.65
N HIS A 10 29.05 5.61 25.40
CA HIS A 10 29.68 4.55 24.60
C HIS A 10 29.86 3.22 25.34
N ARG A 11 29.97 3.24 26.68
CA ARG A 11 30.03 2.02 27.52
C ARG A 11 28.64 1.44 27.79
N GLY A 12 27.63 2.29 28.00
CA GLY A 12 26.24 1.86 28.14
C GLY A 12 25.72 1.13 26.90
N ALA A 13 25.87 1.73 25.72
CA ALA A 13 25.42 1.15 24.45
C ALA A 13 26.13 -0.17 24.10
N ARG A 14 27.43 -0.32 24.39
CA ARG A 14 28.15 -1.59 24.21
C ARG A 14 27.67 -2.67 25.17
N SER A 15 27.37 -2.34 26.42
CA SER A 15 26.86 -3.31 27.40
C SER A 15 25.45 -3.81 27.05
N THR A 16 24.63 -2.94 26.46
CA THR A 16 23.27 -3.26 26.00
C THR A 16 23.32 -4.07 24.71
N LEU A 17 24.16 -3.70 23.74
CA LEU A 17 24.37 -4.47 22.50
C LEU A 17 24.98 -5.86 22.77
N LEU A 18 25.89 -5.99 23.74
CA LEU A 18 26.43 -7.28 24.16
C LEU A 18 25.37 -8.15 24.85
N ARG A 19 24.48 -7.58 25.68
CA ARG A 19 23.33 -8.31 26.25
C ARG A 19 22.36 -8.76 25.16
N TYR A 20 22.02 -7.92 24.19
CA TYR A 20 21.19 -8.31 23.06
C TYR A 20 21.87 -9.40 22.20
N SER A 21 23.17 -9.30 21.96
CA SER A 21 23.92 -10.33 21.19
C SER A 21 23.95 -11.68 21.91
N PHE A 22 24.11 -11.68 23.24
CA PHE A 22 24.13 -12.89 24.06
C PHE A 22 22.73 -13.52 24.14
N GLN A 23 21.69 -12.72 24.34
CA GLN A 23 20.30 -13.16 24.37
C GLN A 23 19.81 -13.63 22.98
N PHE A 24 20.42 -13.12 21.90
CA PHE A 24 20.20 -13.58 20.52
C PHE A 24 20.93 -14.90 20.22
N ALA A 25 22.10 -15.14 20.82
CA ALA A 25 22.84 -16.39 20.71
C ALA A 25 22.15 -17.52 21.50
N GLU A 26 21.71 -17.24 22.72
CA GLU A 26 21.01 -18.20 23.59
C GLU A 26 19.64 -18.58 23.01
N ARG A 27 18.93 -17.63 22.38
CA ARG A 27 17.68 -17.90 21.65
C ARG A 27 17.91 -18.71 20.37
N ARG A 28 19.09 -18.61 19.74
CA ARG A 28 19.50 -19.47 18.60
C ARG A 28 19.79 -20.90 19.03
N GLU A 29 20.41 -21.09 20.19
CA GLU A 29 20.69 -22.43 20.74
C GLU A 29 19.41 -23.13 21.23
N LEU A 30 18.46 -22.39 21.82
CA LEU A 30 17.13 -22.90 22.15
C LEU A 30 16.30 -23.27 20.91
N PHE A 31 16.50 -22.58 19.78
CA PHE A 31 15.91 -22.94 18.49
C PHE A 31 16.49 -24.23 17.89
N GLN A 32 17.68 -24.67 18.32
CA GLN A 32 18.32 -25.88 17.84
C GLN A 32 18.08 -27.13 18.72
N GLN A 33 17.64 -26.96 19.97
CA GLN A 33 17.47 -28.08 20.92
C GLN A 33 16.02 -28.58 21.08
N GLY A 34 15.08 -28.10 20.28
CA GLY A 34 13.71 -28.62 20.26
C GLY A 34 13.50 -29.71 19.21
N VAL A 35 13.26 -30.94 19.68
CA VAL A 35 12.70 -32.13 19.01
C VAL A 35 13.72 -33.15 18.44
N PRO A 36 13.79 -34.37 19.00
CA PRO A 36 14.37 -35.51 18.29
C PRO A 36 13.38 -36.00 17.22
N SER A 37 13.64 -35.65 15.96
CA SER A 37 12.92 -36.22 14.81
C SER A 37 13.53 -37.55 14.39
N THR A 38 13.02 -38.64 14.96
CA THR A 38 12.99 -39.93 14.28
C THR A 38 11.72 -40.00 13.43
N TYR A 39 11.78 -40.74 12.32
CA TYR A 39 10.74 -41.07 11.33
C TYR A 39 10.76 -40.30 9.99
N HIS A 40 11.45 -40.96 9.06
CA HIS A 40 11.16 -41.15 7.62
C HIS A 40 10.66 -39.99 6.76
N GLY A 41 11.49 -39.70 5.75
CA GLY A 41 11.14 -38.91 4.57
C GLY A 41 9.89 -39.45 3.87
N LEU A 42 8.81 -38.67 3.99
CA LEU A 42 7.76 -38.56 3.00
C LEU A 42 7.67 -37.07 2.67
N CYS A 43 7.82 -36.74 1.38
CA CYS A 43 7.63 -35.39 0.88
C CYS A 43 6.18 -34.99 1.15
N ALA A 44 5.94 -34.32 2.28
CA ALA A 44 4.62 -33.83 2.65
C ALA A 44 4.23 -32.74 1.66
N VAL A 45 3.40 -33.09 0.69
CA VAL A 45 2.65 -32.12 -0.11
C VAL A 45 1.86 -31.28 0.90
N ARG A 46 2.32 -30.06 1.19
CA ARG A 46 1.60 -29.14 2.07
C ARG A 46 0.22 -28.90 1.47
N CYS A 47 -0.80 -29.52 2.04
CA CYS A 47 -2.18 -29.26 1.66
C CYS A 47 -2.48 -27.79 1.98
N PHE A 48 -2.90 -27.03 0.97
CA PHE A 48 -3.24 -25.62 1.14
C PHE A 48 -4.51 -25.53 2.01
N SER A 49 -4.35 -25.14 3.28
CA SER A 49 -5.47 -24.75 4.13
C SER A 49 -5.34 -23.28 4.51
N LEU A 50 -6.46 -22.55 4.52
CA LEU A 50 -6.49 -21.13 4.92
C LEU A 50 -5.90 -20.93 6.32
N GLN A 51 -6.14 -21.88 7.22
CA GLN A 51 -5.60 -21.88 8.58
C GLN A 51 -4.08 -22.03 8.59
N SER A 52 -3.52 -22.98 7.82
CA SER A 52 -2.08 -23.18 7.69
C SER A 52 -1.39 -21.93 7.12
N TRP A 53 -2.01 -21.30 6.12
CA TRP A 53 -1.48 -20.07 5.53
C TRP A 53 -1.55 -18.89 6.51
N ALA A 54 -2.66 -18.70 7.22
CA ALA A 54 -2.80 -17.66 8.24
C ALA A 54 -1.80 -17.82 9.38
N GLN A 55 -1.56 -19.05 9.84
CA GLN A 55 -0.55 -19.35 10.85
C GLN A 55 0.87 -19.07 10.34
N THR A 56 1.18 -19.50 9.11
CA THR A 56 2.48 -19.22 8.47
C THR A 56 2.73 -17.71 8.33
N LEU A 57 1.69 -16.95 7.97
CA LEU A 57 1.76 -15.50 7.87
C LEU A 57 1.96 -14.86 9.25
N SER A 58 1.22 -15.31 10.26
CA SER A 58 1.34 -14.85 11.66
C SER A 58 2.75 -15.08 12.22
N GLN A 59 3.41 -16.17 11.84
CA GLN A 59 4.78 -16.51 12.26
C GLN A 59 5.87 -15.96 11.32
N SER A 60 5.49 -15.19 10.30
CA SER A 60 6.44 -14.71 9.30
C SER A 60 7.38 -13.63 9.89
N THR A 61 8.62 -13.59 9.40
CA THR A 61 9.62 -12.62 9.87
C THR A 61 9.21 -11.15 9.71
N PRO A 62 8.49 -10.73 8.64
CA PRO A 62 8.05 -9.33 8.54
C PRO A 62 7.00 -8.95 9.58
N VAL A 63 6.17 -9.91 10.01
CA VAL A 63 5.19 -9.70 11.09
C VAL A 63 5.89 -9.55 12.43
N ALA A 64 6.86 -10.42 12.74
CA ALA A 64 7.66 -10.30 13.95
C ALA A 64 8.38 -8.94 14.03
N TYR A 65 9.03 -8.49 12.96
CA TYR A 65 9.66 -7.16 12.93
C TYR A 65 8.66 -6.01 13.09
N ALA A 66 7.43 -6.16 12.61
CA ALA A 66 6.39 -5.15 12.79
C ALA A 66 5.90 -5.09 14.25
N GLN A 67 5.79 -6.23 14.95
CA GLN A 67 5.50 -6.28 16.39
C GLN A 67 6.63 -5.61 17.17
N ASP A 68 7.89 -6.02 16.95
CA ASP A 68 9.06 -5.46 17.61
C ASP A 68 9.18 -3.95 17.39
N LEU A 69 8.85 -3.45 16.19
CA LEU A 69 8.85 -2.03 15.88
C LEU A 69 7.79 -1.27 16.70
N LEU A 70 6.57 -1.81 16.79
CA LEU A 70 5.48 -1.19 17.55
C LEU A 70 5.81 -1.17 19.05
N ASP A 71 6.30 -2.28 19.60
CA ASP A 71 6.77 -2.38 20.98
C ASP A 71 7.94 -1.42 21.26
N ALA A 72 8.90 -1.31 20.33
CA ALA A 72 10.03 -0.40 20.46
C ALA A 72 9.59 1.07 20.45
N VAL A 73 8.67 1.47 19.56
CA VAL A 73 8.16 2.85 19.54
C VAL A 73 7.34 3.12 20.81
N HIS A 74 6.50 2.19 21.26
CA HIS A 74 5.73 2.34 22.50
C HIS A 74 6.66 2.55 23.72
N SER A 75 7.59 1.63 23.93
CA SER A 75 8.50 1.62 25.09
C SER A 75 9.49 2.80 25.10
N THR A 76 9.95 3.26 23.92
CA THR A 76 10.88 4.40 23.84
C THR A 76 10.20 5.75 23.93
N SER A 77 8.97 5.88 23.42
CA SER A 77 8.24 7.15 23.42
C SER A 77 7.39 7.36 24.67
N GLY A 78 6.96 6.29 25.33
CA GLY A 78 6.03 6.34 26.46
C GLY A 78 4.60 6.78 26.07
N LEU A 79 4.27 6.80 24.78
CA LEU A 79 2.94 7.17 24.27
C LEU A 79 1.94 6.05 24.54
N SER A 80 0.64 6.36 24.63
CA SER A 80 -0.39 5.31 24.67
C SER A 80 -0.34 4.41 23.43
N TRP A 81 -0.84 3.18 23.54
CA TRP A 81 -0.88 2.24 22.42
C TRP A 81 -1.61 2.78 21.20
N GLY A 82 -2.78 3.41 21.40
CA GLY A 82 -3.53 4.03 20.30
C GLY A 82 -2.71 5.10 19.57
N THR A 83 -2.02 5.97 20.31
CA THR A 83 -1.17 7.02 19.73
C THR A 83 0.05 6.42 19.03
N THR A 84 0.66 5.39 19.62
CA THR A 84 1.80 4.66 19.04
C THR A 84 1.44 4.08 17.68
N ILE A 85 0.27 3.43 17.57
CA ILE A 85 -0.22 2.87 16.30
C ILE A 85 -0.36 3.97 15.26
N VAL A 86 -0.99 5.10 15.61
CA VAL A 86 -1.18 6.23 14.69
C VAL A 86 0.18 6.78 14.22
N VAL A 87 1.07 7.12 15.14
CA VAL A 87 2.36 7.74 14.84
C VAL A 87 3.24 6.81 14.01
N THR A 88 3.40 5.55 14.42
CA THR A 88 4.22 4.56 13.70
C THR A 88 3.69 4.34 12.29
N SER A 89 2.37 4.24 12.14
CA SER A 89 1.74 4.05 10.83
C SER A 89 1.98 5.23 9.90
N LEU A 90 1.79 6.47 10.39
CA LEU A 90 2.04 7.67 9.61
C LEU A 90 3.53 7.84 9.29
N ALA A 91 4.42 7.54 10.23
CA ALA A 91 5.87 7.61 10.04
C ALA A 91 6.33 6.64 8.95
N LEU A 92 5.90 5.38 8.98
CA LEU A 92 6.21 4.39 7.94
C LEU A 92 5.70 4.82 6.58
N ARG A 93 4.51 5.43 6.53
CA ARG A 93 3.95 5.98 5.30
C ARG A 93 4.78 7.15 4.75
N VAL A 94 5.23 8.06 5.60
CA VAL A 94 6.08 9.20 5.19
C VAL A 94 7.47 8.75 4.75
N VAL A 95 8.11 7.82 5.49
CA VAL A 95 9.48 7.39 5.21
C VAL A 95 9.57 6.46 4.01
N VAL A 96 8.66 5.49 3.92
CA VAL A 96 8.73 4.43 2.90
C VAL A 96 7.85 4.77 1.69
N THR A 97 6.59 5.12 1.94
CA THR A 97 5.57 5.10 0.87
C THR A 97 5.51 6.41 0.10
N LEU A 98 5.74 7.55 0.76
CA LEU A 98 5.70 8.87 0.13
C LEU A 98 6.80 9.08 -0.93
N PRO A 99 8.10 8.78 -0.68
CA PRO A 99 9.13 8.93 -1.70
C PRO A 99 8.90 7.99 -2.90
N LEU A 100 8.44 6.78 -2.60
CA LEU A 100 8.10 5.77 -3.60
C LEU A 100 6.90 6.21 -4.45
N ALA A 101 5.90 6.86 -3.84
CA ALA A 101 4.80 7.48 -4.55
C ALA A 101 5.25 8.65 -5.44
N VAL A 102 6.15 9.52 -4.95
CA VAL A 102 6.76 10.58 -5.79
C VAL A 102 7.42 9.97 -7.03
N TYR A 103 8.23 8.94 -6.84
CA TYR A 103 8.88 8.22 -7.95
C TYR A 103 7.86 7.61 -8.93
N GLN A 104 6.78 7.00 -8.42
CA GLN A 104 5.69 6.49 -9.27
C GLN A 104 5.08 7.61 -10.12
N HIS A 105 4.84 8.77 -9.54
CA HIS A 105 4.28 9.92 -10.25
C HIS A 105 5.24 10.46 -11.32
N HIS A 106 6.55 10.43 -11.08
CA HIS A 106 7.56 10.73 -12.12
C HIS A 106 7.46 9.79 -13.32
N VAL A 107 7.43 8.48 -13.07
CA VAL A 107 7.33 7.46 -14.13
C VAL A 107 6.04 7.62 -14.92
N LEU A 108 4.90 7.81 -14.23
CA LEU A 108 3.60 7.99 -14.86
C LEU A 108 3.50 9.30 -15.64
N ALA A 109 4.12 10.39 -15.16
CA ALA A 109 4.14 11.66 -15.88
C ALA A 109 4.95 11.57 -17.17
N ARG A 110 6.13 10.92 -17.14
CA ARG A 110 6.91 10.65 -18.35
C ARG A 110 6.13 9.81 -19.34
N PHE A 111 5.48 8.74 -18.87
CA PHE A 111 4.67 7.88 -19.71
C PHE A 111 3.49 8.64 -20.36
N ALA A 112 2.80 9.49 -19.60
CA ALA A 112 1.70 10.32 -20.14
C ALA A 112 2.16 11.33 -21.19
N ASN A 113 3.41 11.79 -21.13
CA ASN A 113 3.97 12.67 -22.16
C ASN A 113 4.28 11.94 -23.47
N LEU A 114 4.52 10.62 -23.43
CA LEU A 114 4.69 9.81 -24.64
C LEU A 114 3.42 9.76 -25.49
N ASP A 115 2.22 9.88 -24.89
CA ASP A 115 0.96 9.82 -25.64
C ASP A 115 0.88 10.88 -26.75
N ARG A 116 1.51 12.06 -26.53
CA ARG A 116 1.58 13.12 -27.55
C ARG A 116 2.43 12.71 -28.76
N GLU A 117 3.63 12.18 -28.50
CA GLU A 117 4.54 11.73 -29.57
C GLU A 117 3.96 10.50 -30.29
N MET A 118 3.32 9.61 -29.53
CA MET A 118 2.63 8.43 -30.05
C MET A 118 1.51 8.79 -31.02
N ALA A 119 0.79 9.90 -30.79
CA ALA A 119 -0.29 10.33 -31.67
C ALA A 119 0.18 10.57 -33.13
N GLY A 120 1.38 11.13 -33.30
CA GLY A 120 2.00 11.30 -34.62
C GLY A 120 2.38 9.97 -35.26
N ILE A 121 3.02 9.08 -34.50
CA ILE A 121 3.41 7.73 -34.96
C ILE A 121 2.18 6.91 -35.36
N VAL A 122 1.06 7.03 -34.63
CA VAL A 122 -0.18 6.33 -34.93
C VAL A 122 -0.75 6.75 -36.29
N GLN A 123 -0.67 8.03 -36.65
CA GLN A 123 -1.12 8.50 -37.97
C GLN A 123 -0.24 7.92 -39.08
N GLU A 124 1.07 7.93 -38.91
CA GLU A 124 2.01 7.38 -39.90
C GLU A 124 1.82 5.87 -40.05
N LEU A 125 1.74 5.14 -38.94
CA LEU A 125 1.58 3.69 -38.96
C LEU A 125 0.26 3.26 -39.61
N LYS A 126 -0.80 4.04 -39.47
CA LYS A 126 -2.06 3.81 -40.20
C LYS A 126 -1.85 3.94 -41.71
N ARG A 127 -1.16 4.98 -42.17
CA ARG A 127 -0.85 5.19 -43.59
C ARG A 127 -0.01 4.06 -44.17
N GLU A 128 1.08 3.69 -43.48
CA GLU A 128 1.94 2.56 -43.86
C GLU A 128 1.15 1.25 -43.92
N THR A 129 0.26 1.00 -42.95
CA THR A 129 -0.57 -0.21 -42.93
C THR A 129 -1.55 -0.22 -44.11
N THR A 130 -2.20 0.91 -44.42
CA THR A 130 -3.11 1.02 -45.57
C THR A 130 -2.36 0.80 -46.90
N GLN A 131 -1.16 1.34 -47.03
CA GLN A 131 -0.33 1.13 -48.21
C GLN A 131 0.11 -0.33 -48.34
N ALA A 132 0.55 -0.97 -47.25
CA ALA A 132 0.93 -2.38 -47.25
C ALA A 132 -0.24 -3.31 -47.61
N VAL A 133 -1.47 -3.00 -47.16
CA VAL A 133 -2.67 -3.72 -47.57
C VAL A 133 -2.89 -3.64 -49.08
N ARG A 134 -2.69 -2.45 -49.69
CA ARG A 134 -2.85 -2.26 -51.14
C ARG A 134 -1.76 -2.96 -51.95
N MET A 135 -0.51 -2.91 -51.51
CA MET A 135 0.62 -3.49 -52.26
C MET A 135 0.70 -5.01 -52.17
N PHE A 136 0.42 -5.57 -50.99
CA PHE A 136 0.61 -7.01 -50.72
C PHE A 136 -0.70 -7.79 -50.59
N ASN A 137 -1.86 -7.16 -50.89
CA ASN A 137 -3.20 -7.76 -50.74
C ASN A 137 -3.39 -8.47 -49.38
N LEU A 138 -2.94 -7.82 -48.31
CA LEU A 138 -3.00 -8.39 -46.96
C LEU A 138 -4.45 -8.56 -46.50
N ASN A 139 -4.74 -9.70 -45.89
CA ASN A 139 -6.03 -9.94 -45.26
C ASN A 139 -6.17 -9.05 -44.00
N GLU A 140 -7.40 -8.70 -43.59
CA GLU A 140 -7.62 -7.78 -42.46
C GLU A 140 -6.95 -8.25 -41.16
N LYS A 141 -6.94 -9.55 -40.91
CA LYS A 141 -6.27 -10.14 -39.73
C LYS A 141 -4.77 -9.87 -39.76
N GLN A 142 -4.14 -10.00 -40.92
CA GLN A 142 -2.72 -9.74 -41.12
C GLN A 142 -2.42 -8.24 -40.98
N ALA A 143 -3.26 -7.37 -41.54
CA ALA A 143 -3.14 -5.91 -41.39
C ALA A 143 -3.24 -5.47 -39.92
N ARG A 144 -4.23 -5.98 -39.17
CA ARG A 144 -4.39 -5.72 -37.73
C ARG A 144 -3.20 -6.22 -36.92
N TYR A 145 -2.68 -7.40 -37.24
CA TYR A 145 -1.49 -7.95 -36.58
C TYR A 145 -0.25 -7.08 -36.85
N LEU A 146 -0.01 -6.71 -38.11
CA LEU A 146 1.12 -5.85 -38.50
C LEU A 146 1.07 -4.50 -37.79
N TYR A 147 -0.08 -3.84 -37.80
CA TYR A 147 -0.30 -2.59 -37.08
C TYR A 147 -0.01 -2.75 -35.58
N LYS A 148 -0.59 -3.76 -34.91
CA LYS A 148 -0.35 -3.99 -33.48
C LYS A 148 1.12 -4.29 -33.17
N LYS A 149 1.79 -5.07 -34.01
CA LYS A 149 3.21 -5.44 -33.85
C LYS A 149 4.11 -4.21 -33.95
N ASN A 150 3.94 -3.39 -34.99
CA ASN A 150 4.72 -2.18 -35.17
C ASN A 150 4.39 -1.13 -34.10
N PHE A 151 3.12 -0.93 -33.77
CA PHE A 151 2.70 -0.04 -32.69
C PHE A 151 3.38 -0.39 -31.37
N LYS A 152 3.36 -1.68 -30.99
CA LYS A 152 4.05 -2.17 -29.79
C LYS A 152 5.55 -1.91 -29.86
N ARG A 153 6.19 -2.11 -31.03
CA ARG A 153 7.63 -1.86 -31.22
C ARG A 153 7.99 -0.39 -31.02
N HIS A 154 7.21 0.54 -31.59
CA HIS A 154 7.42 1.98 -31.40
C HIS A 154 7.20 2.40 -29.94
N LEU A 155 6.12 1.93 -29.30
CA LEU A 155 5.86 2.18 -27.88
C LEU A 155 7.01 1.66 -27.01
N GLN A 156 7.49 0.44 -27.24
CA GLN A 156 8.61 -0.12 -26.47
C GLN A 156 9.89 0.70 -26.65
N ARG A 157 10.21 1.16 -27.87
CA ARG A 157 11.39 2.02 -28.09
C ARG A 157 11.30 3.33 -27.29
N LEU A 158 10.14 3.98 -27.30
CA LEU A 158 9.92 5.23 -26.57
C LEU A 158 9.95 5.02 -25.05
N VAL A 159 9.34 3.94 -24.57
CA VAL A 159 9.36 3.59 -23.13
C VAL A 159 10.78 3.30 -22.64
N VAL A 160 11.60 2.63 -23.45
CA VAL A 160 13.02 2.37 -23.15
C VAL A 160 13.83 3.67 -23.21
N ARG A 161 13.65 4.49 -24.24
CA ARG A 161 14.33 5.79 -24.41
C ARG A 161 14.11 6.71 -23.20
N ASP A 162 12.85 6.83 -22.75
CA ASP A 162 12.47 7.73 -21.67
C ASP A 162 12.48 7.05 -20.28
N ASN A 163 12.88 5.77 -20.26
CA ASN A 163 13.06 4.93 -19.07
C ASN A 163 11.80 4.86 -18.16
N CYS A 164 10.62 4.88 -18.76
CA CYS A 164 9.32 5.04 -18.07
C CYS A 164 8.48 3.75 -18.05
N HIS A 165 9.14 2.58 -17.93
CA HIS A 165 8.44 1.30 -17.89
C HIS A 165 7.35 1.25 -16.81
N PRO A 166 6.11 0.81 -17.13
CA PRO A 166 5.00 0.79 -16.17
C PRO A 166 5.26 -0.12 -14.97
N LEU A 167 6.12 -1.13 -15.10
CA LEU A 167 6.55 -1.98 -13.97
C LEU A 167 7.24 -1.19 -12.87
N LYS A 168 7.94 -0.09 -13.20
CA LYS A 168 8.56 0.79 -12.19
C LYS A 168 7.52 1.52 -11.36
N ALA A 169 6.38 1.87 -11.96
CA ALA A 169 5.25 2.44 -11.24
C ALA A 169 4.53 1.39 -10.38
N ALA A 170 4.61 0.10 -10.73
CA ALA A 170 4.02 -0.99 -9.94
C ALA A 170 4.82 -1.32 -8.66
N LEU A 171 6.09 -0.89 -8.55
CA LEU A 171 6.93 -1.11 -7.36
C LEU A 171 6.24 -0.63 -6.08
N VAL A 172 5.49 0.47 -6.12
CA VAL A 172 4.79 1.00 -4.95
C VAL A 172 3.83 -0.01 -4.36
N VAL A 173 3.05 -0.68 -5.22
CA VAL A 173 2.09 -1.71 -4.78
C VAL A 173 2.83 -2.92 -4.20
N LEU A 174 3.97 -3.28 -4.78
CA LEU A 174 4.80 -4.40 -4.31
C LEU A 174 5.40 -4.19 -2.93
N PHE A 175 5.68 -2.95 -2.52
CA PHE A 175 6.14 -2.64 -1.15
C PHE A 175 4.99 -2.30 -0.20
N GLN A 176 3.97 -1.61 -0.70
CA GLN A 176 2.83 -1.15 0.11
C GLN A 176 1.97 -2.29 0.62
N LEU A 177 1.68 -3.30 -0.21
CA LEU A 177 0.81 -4.41 0.18
C LEU A 177 1.46 -5.31 1.25
N PRO A 178 2.72 -5.77 1.11
CA PRO A 178 3.36 -6.55 2.16
C PRO A 178 3.48 -5.77 3.47
N LEU A 179 3.92 -4.51 3.43
CA LEU A 179 3.99 -3.66 4.64
C LEU A 179 2.61 -3.55 5.31
N TRP A 180 1.56 -3.34 4.51
CA TRP A 180 0.21 -3.20 5.03
C TRP A 180 -0.32 -4.49 5.67
N VAL A 181 -0.08 -5.64 5.02
CA VAL A 181 -0.43 -6.96 5.56
C VAL A 181 0.35 -7.25 6.83
N SER A 182 1.67 -7.03 6.83
CA SER A 182 2.52 -7.33 7.99
C SER A 182 2.12 -6.54 9.23
N LEU A 183 1.86 -5.24 9.11
CA LEU A 183 1.35 -4.42 10.23
C LEU A 183 -0.04 -4.86 10.70
N SER A 184 -0.95 -5.19 9.77
CA SER A 184 -2.30 -5.67 10.13
C SER A 184 -2.24 -6.96 10.93
N VAL A 185 -1.40 -7.91 10.49
CA VAL A 185 -1.23 -9.21 11.15
C VAL A 185 -0.48 -9.04 12.46
N ALA A 186 0.50 -8.14 12.55
CA ALA A 186 1.21 -7.83 13.79
C ALA A 186 0.28 -7.29 14.87
N LEU A 187 -0.54 -6.29 14.56
CA LEU A 187 -1.54 -5.76 15.49
C LEU A 187 -2.55 -6.84 15.91
N ARG A 188 -3.07 -7.59 14.93
CA ARG A 188 -3.95 -8.74 15.21
C ARG A 188 -3.28 -9.77 16.13
N ASN A 189 -1.99 -10.04 15.92
CA ASN A 189 -1.23 -10.97 16.74
C ASN A 189 -1.13 -10.47 18.18
N MET A 190 -0.84 -9.18 18.38
CA MET A 190 -0.77 -8.56 19.70
C MET A 190 -2.13 -8.57 20.41
N ALA A 191 -3.23 -8.28 19.69
CA ALA A 191 -4.58 -8.30 20.24
C ALA A 191 -5.10 -9.71 20.60
N PHE A 192 -4.61 -10.76 19.94
CA PHE A 192 -5.03 -12.16 20.19
C PHE A 192 -3.96 -13.01 20.88
N MET A 193 -2.85 -12.42 21.35
CA MET A 193 -1.72 -13.14 21.98
C MET A 193 -1.17 -14.26 21.08
N MET A 194 -0.97 -13.95 19.79
CA MET A 194 -0.47 -14.86 18.76
C MET A 194 0.94 -14.45 18.30
N PRO A 195 1.73 -15.36 17.70
CA PRO A 195 1.45 -16.79 17.50
C PRO A 195 1.69 -17.66 18.74
N TYR A 196 2.37 -17.12 19.76
CA TYR A 196 2.66 -17.79 21.02
C TYR A 196 2.07 -16.99 22.17
N GLN A 197 1.46 -17.69 23.14
CA GLN A 197 0.89 -17.09 24.34
C GLN A 197 1.93 -17.10 25.47
N ASP A 198 3.02 -16.36 25.28
CA ASP A 198 4.06 -16.20 26.29
C ASP A 198 3.75 -15.03 27.24
N LEU A 199 4.57 -14.89 28.29
CA LEU A 199 4.41 -13.81 29.28
C LEU A 199 4.54 -12.42 28.64
N ALA A 200 5.37 -12.29 27.59
CA ALA A 200 5.52 -11.05 26.84
C ALA A 200 4.24 -10.70 26.08
N ALA A 201 3.66 -11.64 25.34
CA ALA A 201 2.39 -11.44 24.64
C ALA A 201 1.24 -11.07 25.61
N GLN A 202 1.23 -11.67 26.80
CA GLN A 202 0.25 -11.31 27.84
C GLN A 202 0.44 -9.88 28.35
N ALA A 203 1.68 -9.44 28.58
CA ALA A 203 1.98 -8.08 29.00
C ALA A 203 1.52 -7.07 27.94
N THR A 204 1.91 -7.28 26.68
CA THR A 204 1.50 -6.45 25.54
C THR A 204 -0.03 -6.41 25.40
N TYR A 205 -0.71 -7.55 25.49
CA TYR A 205 -2.17 -7.62 25.45
C TYR A 205 -2.85 -6.78 26.55
N LEU A 206 -2.36 -6.88 27.79
CA LEU A 206 -2.90 -6.12 28.92
C LEU A 206 -2.72 -4.62 28.70
N GLU A 207 -1.54 -4.19 28.24
CA GLU A 207 -1.29 -2.79 27.93
C GLU A 207 -2.18 -2.29 26.77
N LEU A 208 -2.39 -3.07 25.71
CA LEU A 208 -3.33 -2.76 24.63
C LEU A 208 -4.78 -2.66 25.13
N SER A 209 -5.15 -3.47 26.12
CA SER A 209 -6.53 -3.50 26.65
C SER A 209 -6.90 -2.24 27.43
N VAL A 210 -5.91 -1.47 27.90
CA VAL A 210 -6.08 -0.20 28.61
C VAL A 210 -5.51 1.01 27.86
N GLY A 211 -4.73 0.76 26.80
CA GLY A 211 -3.97 1.76 26.05
C GLY A 211 -4.73 2.40 24.88
N GLY A 212 -6.06 2.33 24.88
CA GLY A 212 -6.93 2.88 23.83
C GLY A 212 -6.91 4.41 23.70
N MET A 213 -7.79 4.89 22.83
CA MET A 213 -7.83 6.29 22.42
C MET A 213 -9.28 6.71 22.10
N LEU A 214 -9.61 7.98 22.36
CA LEU A 214 -10.95 8.54 22.13
C LEU A 214 -12.04 7.78 22.92
N TRP A 215 -13.02 7.17 22.24
CA TRP A 215 -14.15 6.44 22.85
C TRP A 215 -13.94 4.92 22.95
N PHE A 216 -12.87 4.38 22.35
CA PHE A 216 -12.52 2.95 22.43
C PHE A 216 -11.28 2.79 23.34
N THR A 217 -11.53 2.51 24.61
CA THR A 217 -10.48 2.37 25.63
C THR A 217 -9.72 1.06 25.55
N ASN A 218 -10.38 0.00 25.06
CA ASN A 218 -9.77 -1.31 24.86
C ASN A 218 -9.52 -1.53 23.36
N LEU A 219 -8.25 -1.65 22.98
CA LEU A 219 -7.85 -1.85 21.59
C LEU A 219 -7.95 -3.31 21.10
N THR A 220 -8.01 -4.27 22.02
CA THR A 220 -8.07 -5.71 21.70
C THR A 220 -9.48 -6.18 21.36
N GLN A 221 -10.48 -5.36 21.66
CA GLN A 221 -11.88 -5.58 21.33
C GLN A 221 -12.30 -4.77 20.09
N PRO A 222 -13.36 -5.18 19.37
CA PRO A 222 -13.94 -4.36 18.33
C PRO A 222 -14.42 -2.99 18.85
N ASP A 223 -14.44 -1.98 17.98
CA ASP A 223 -14.95 -0.64 18.33
C ASP A 223 -16.40 -0.73 18.83
N PRO A 224 -16.70 -0.35 20.10
CA PRO A 224 -18.02 -0.51 20.68
C PRO A 224 -19.10 0.33 19.97
N LEU A 225 -18.73 1.44 19.33
CA LEU A 225 -19.66 2.29 18.58
C LEU A 225 -19.65 1.98 17.08
N HIS A 226 -18.74 1.11 16.62
CA HIS A 226 -18.51 0.76 15.21
C HIS A 226 -18.35 1.97 14.27
N ILE A 227 -17.89 3.10 14.79
CA ILE A 227 -17.61 4.32 14.03
C ILE A 227 -16.36 4.11 13.17
N VAL A 228 -15.30 3.50 13.73
CA VAL A 228 -14.02 3.29 13.03
C VAL A 228 -14.19 2.42 11.77
N PRO A 229 -14.84 1.24 11.82
CA PRO A 229 -15.12 0.44 10.62
C PRO A 229 -15.87 1.20 9.51
N ILE A 230 -16.86 2.01 9.88
CA ILE A 230 -17.61 2.83 8.91
C ILE A 230 -16.69 3.88 8.27
N LEU A 231 -15.86 4.56 9.08
CA LEU A 231 -14.90 5.54 8.58
C LEU A 231 -13.84 4.90 7.67
N VAL A 232 -13.41 3.66 7.93
CA VAL A 232 -12.52 2.91 7.02
C VAL A 232 -13.18 2.76 5.65
N GLY A 233 -14.43 2.30 5.62
CA GLY A 233 -15.19 2.14 4.37
C GLY A 233 -15.37 3.45 3.60
N ILE A 234 -15.79 4.51 4.30
CA ILE A 234 -15.97 5.85 3.71
C ILE A 234 -14.64 6.36 3.13
N THR A 235 -13.55 6.27 3.90
CA THR A 235 -12.23 6.77 3.47
C THR A 235 -11.68 5.96 2.28
N ASN A 236 -11.89 4.65 2.26
CA ASN A 236 -11.53 3.80 1.12
C ASN A 236 -12.34 4.17 -0.14
N LEU A 237 -13.64 4.41 0.01
CA LEU A 237 -14.49 4.84 -1.09
C LEU A 237 -14.07 6.22 -1.61
N MET A 238 -13.74 7.17 -0.73
CA MET A 238 -13.20 8.48 -1.10
C MET A 238 -11.90 8.36 -1.89
N ASN A 239 -10.97 7.49 -1.47
CA ASN A 239 -9.73 7.23 -2.21
C ASN A 239 -9.99 6.76 -3.64
N ILE A 240 -10.97 5.86 -3.82
CA ILE A 240 -11.37 5.33 -5.12
C ILE A 240 -12.02 6.44 -5.97
N GLU A 241 -12.99 7.17 -5.43
CA GLU A 241 -13.68 8.24 -6.16
C GLU A 241 -12.72 9.36 -6.55
N PHE A 242 -11.78 9.73 -5.68
CA PHE A 242 -10.76 10.71 -5.98
C PHE A 242 -9.93 10.30 -7.22
N HIS A 243 -9.47 9.05 -7.27
CA HIS A 243 -8.77 8.49 -8.42
C HIS A 243 -9.63 8.49 -9.71
N VAL A 244 -10.91 8.14 -9.57
CA VAL A 244 -11.87 8.12 -10.68
C VAL A 244 -12.10 9.51 -11.24
N LEU A 245 -12.22 10.53 -10.37
CA LEU A 245 -12.47 11.92 -10.75
C LEU A 245 -11.23 12.57 -11.37
N GLN A 246 -10.01 12.14 -11.01
CA GLN A 246 -8.78 12.69 -11.57
C GLN A 246 -8.39 12.18 -12.95
N ARG A 247 -8.54 10.88 -13.22
CA ARG A 247 -8.01 10.28 -14.46
C ARG A 247 -8.88 10.55 -15.70
N GLN A 248 -8.25 10.93 -16.82
CA GLN A 248 -8.92 11.12 -18.12
C GLN A 248 -8.97 9.84 -18.98
N LYS A 249 -10.12 9.73 -19.68
CA LYS A 249 -10.58 9.02 -20.90
C LYS A 249 -9.89 7.76 -21.50
N HIS A 250 -8.75 7.27 -21.06
CA HIS A 250 -8.15 6.07 -21.69
C HIS A 250 -8.76 4.75 -21.14
N MET A 251 -9.10 3.81 -22.04
CA MET A 251 -9.63 2.46 -21.73
C MET A 251 -10.84 2.42 -20.76
N ALA A 252 -11.95 3.04 -21.18
CA ALA A 252 -13.14 3.24 -20.35
C ALA A 252 -13.76 1.94 -19.78
N TRP A 253 -13.76 0.83 -20.54
CA TRP A 253 -14.33 -0.45 -20.11
C TRP A 253 -13.51 -1.07 -18.95
N LEU A 254 -12.21 -1.29 -19.14
CA LEU A 254 -11.35 -1.90 -18.12
C LEU A 254 -11.34 -1.05 -16.84
N ARG A 255 -11.30 0.28 -16.99
CA ARG A 255 -11.42 1.21 -15.87
C ARG A 255 -12.73 1.01 -15.10
N ARG A 256 -13.86 0.86 -15.79
CA ARG A 256 -15.18 0.67 -15.15
C ARG A 256 -15.20 -0.62 -14.33
N TRP A 257 -14.69 -1.72 -14.88
CA TRP A 257 -14.57 -3.00 -14.16
C TRP A 257 -13.68 -2.87 -12.92
N ILE A 258 -12.46 -2.37 -13.07
CA ILE A 258 -11.53 -2.18 -11.94
C ILE A 258 -12.13 -1.26 -10.87
N THR A 259 -12.77 -0.16 -11.28
CA THR A 259 -13.37 0.80 -10.34
C THR A 259 -14.51 0.15 -9.55
N ASN A 260 -15.43 -0.53 -10.23
CA ASN A 260 -16.56 -1.17 -9.56
C ASN A 260 -16.11 -2.32 -8.66
N PHE A 261 -15.11 -3.08 -9.07
CA PHE A 261 -14.47 -4.08 -8.22
C PHE A 261 -13.88 -3.47 -6.95
N MET A 262 -13.11 -2.39 -7.08
CA MET A 262 -12.52 -1.69 -5.92
C MET A 262 -13.57 -1.07 -5.00
N ARG A 263 -14.67 -0.53 -5.56
CA ARG A 263 -15.82 -0.07 -4.76
C ARG A 263 -16.45 -1.21 -3.97
N GLY A 264 -16.64 -2.36 -4.60
CA GLY A 264 -17.10 -3.57 -3.92
C GLY A 264 -16.17 -3.97 -2.78
N LEU A 265 -14.85 -3.96 -3.01
CA LEU A 265 -13.85 -4.25 -1.97
C LEU A 265 -13.90 -3.24 -0.81
N ALA A 266 -14.10 -1.96 -1.09
CA ALA A 266 -14.27 -0.94 -0.05
C ALA A 266 -15.53 -1.18 0.79
N LEU A 267 -16.64 -1.59 0.18
CA LEU A 267 -17.85 -1.97 0.93
C LEU A 267 -17.64 -3.22 1.78
N VAL A 268 -16.96 -4.24 1.25
CA VAL A 268 -16.60 -5.47 1.99
C VAL A 268 -15.62 -5.18 3.14
N SER A 269 -14.80 -4.13 3.03
CA SER A 269 -13.87 -3.78 4.11
C SER A 269 -14.58 -3.36 5.41
N VAL A 270 -15.84 -2.89 5.35
CA VAL A 270 -16.62 -2.48 6.53
C VAL A 270 -16.97 -3.66 7.45
N PRO A 271 -17.67 -4.72 6.99
CA PRO A 271 -17.98 -5.87 7.84
C PRO A 271 -16.72 -6.62 8.27
N VAL A 272 -15.64 -6.60 7.47
CA VAL A 272 -14.35 -7.15 7.90
C VAL A 272 -13.78 -6.34 9.05
N ALA A 273 -13.70 -5.01 8.94
CA ALA A 273 -13.24 -4.16 10.02
C ALA A 273 -14.13 -4.22 11.27
N TRP A 274 -15.42 -4.51 11.08
CA TRP A 274 -16.40 -4.63 12.17
C TRP A 274 -16.06 -5.73 13.18
N ILE A 275 -15.51 -6.84 12.70
CA ILE A 275 -15.13 -8.00 13.54
C ILE A 275 -13.67 -7.98 13.98
N MET A 276 -12.88 -7.03 13.46
CA MET A 276 -11.48 -6.90 13.85
C MET A 276 -11.34 -6.13 15.16
N PRO A 277 -10.29 -6.40 15.94
CA PRO A 277 -9.91 -5.55 17.07
C PRO A 277 -9.71 -4.08 16.66
N ALA A 278 -9.98 -3.17 17.58
CA ALA A 278 -9.97 -1.73 17.31
C ALA A 278 -8.58 -1.20 16.91
N ASP A 279 -7.48 -1.80 17.36
CA ASP A 279 -6.13 -1.46 16.89
C ASP A 279 -5.93 -1.66 15.38
N VAL A 280 -6.38 -2.79 14.83
CA VAL A 280 -6.29 -3.10 13.40
C VAL A 280 -7.17 -2.14 12.60
N ALA A 281 -8.41 -1.92 13.06
CA ALA A 281 -9.34 -1.00 12.40
C ALA A 281 -8.83 0.46 12.44
N LEU A 282 -8.25 0.89 13.56
CA LEU A 282 -7.61 2.20 13.72
C LEU A 282 -6.43 2.32 12.75
N TYR A 283 -5.56 1.31 12.70
CA TYR A 283 -4.46 1.28 11.74
C TYR A 283 -4.96 1.42 10.30
N TRP A 284 -5.99 0.67 9.90
CA TRP A 284 -6.58 0.76 8.56
C TRP A 284 -7.11 2.16 8.27
N LEU A 285 -7.79 2.78 9.24
CA LEU A 285 -8.29 4.15 9.10
C LEU A 285 -7.15 5.14 8.88
N CYS A 286 -6.10 5.09 9.71
CA CYS A 286 -4.93 5.95 9.56
C CYS A 286 -4.22 5.72 8.21
N SER A 287 -4.07 4.46 7.81
CA SER A 287 -3.46 4.07 6.52
C SER A 287 -4.23 4.64 5.32
N SER A 288 -5.55 4.49 5.32
CA SER A 288 -6.42 4.97 4.24
C SER A 288 -6.56 6.49 4.24
N GLY A 289 -6.58 7.11 5.43
CA GLY A 289 -6.57 8.56 5.58
C GLY A 289 -5.28 9.18 5.05
N PHE A 290 -4.12 8.60 5.38
CA PHE A 290 -2.84 9.02 4.80
C PHE A 290 -2.82 8.85 3.28
N ALA A 291 -3.32 7.72 2.76
CA ALA A 291 -3.39 7.51 1.32
C ALA A 291 -4.22 8.59 0.62
N LEU A 292 -5.35 9.01 1.21
CA LEU A 292 -6.18 10.09 0.69
C LEU A 292 -5.42 11.42 0.70
N GLY A 293 -4.80 11.76 1.83
CA GLY A 293 -3.98 12.96 1.96
C GLY A 293 -2.82 12.98 0.96
N GLN A 294 -2.11 11.87 0.81
CA GLN A 294 -1.05 11.70 -0.19
C GLN A 294 -1.59 11.89 -1.61
N ASN A 295 -2.73 11.30 -1.95
CA ASN A 295 -3.34 11.46 -3.28
C ASN A 295 -3.71 12.93 -3.56
N MET A 296 -4.25 13.63 -2.56
CA MET A 296 -4.53 15.06 -2.65
C MET A 296 -3.25 15.88 -2.81
N LEU A 297 -2.20 15.54 -2.06
CA LEU A 297 -0.91 16.20 -2.16
C LEU A 297 -0.27 16.00 -3.55
N MET A 298 -0.32 14.79 -4.10
CA MET A 298 0.17 14.48 -5.45
C MET A 298 -0.68 15.08 -6.58
N ALA A 299 -1.92 15.48 -6.27
CA ALA A 299 -2.75 16.25 -7.18
C ALA A 299 -2.30 17.70 -7.29
N ALA A 300 -1.82 18.29 -6.19
CA ALA A 300 -1.53 19.70 -6.10
C ALA A 300 -0.38 20.08 -7.05
N PRO A 301 -0.57 21.03 -7.99
CA PRO A 301 0.47 21.37 -8.97
C PRO A 301 1.73 21.91 -8.29
N ARG A 302 1.57 22.71 -7.23
CA ARG A 302 2.69 23.25 -6.44
C ARG A 302 3.57 22.15 -5.84
N PHE A 303 2.96 21.11 -5.28
CA PHE A 303 3.71 19.98 -4.72
C PHE A 303 4.39 19.17 -5.82
N ARG A 304 3.69 18.91 -6.94
CA ARG A 304 4.29 18.27 -8.12
C ARG A 304 5.51 19.04 -8.64
N ARG A 305 5.44 20.37 -8.66
CA ARG A 305 6.57 21.24 -9.03
C ARG A 305 7.70 21.15 -8.01
N ALA A 306 7.40 21.18 -6.70
CA ALA A 306 8.39 21.05 -5.64
C ALA A 306 9.14 19.71 -5.70
N CYS A 307 8.47 18.64 -6.11
CA CYS A 307 9.07 17.32 -6.35
C CYS A 307 9.63 17.14 -7.77
N SER A 308 9.71 18.20 -8.58
CA SER A 308 10.23 18.19 -9.96
C SER A 308 9.54 17.21 -10.93
N ILE A 309 8.28 16.86 -10.68
CA ILE A 309 7.52 15.92 -11.52
C ILE A 309 7.23 16.57 -12.88
N PRO A 310 7.48 15.94 -14.05
CA PRO A 310 7.22 16.55 -15.36
C PRO A 310 5.79 17.07 -15.54
N ILE A 311 5.63 18.19 -16.23
CA ILE A 311 4.30 18.72 -16.60
C ILE A 311 3.69 17.78 -17.65
N THR A 312 2.42 17.43 -17.47
CA THR A 312 1.67 16.62 -18.43
C THR A 312 0.55 17.40 -19.10
N ALA A 313 0.21 17.04 -20.33
CA ALA A 313 -0.89 17.63 -21.10
C ALA A 313 -2.25 17.63 -20.38
N SER A 314 -2.46 16.59 -19.58
CA SER A 314 -3.69 16.32 -18.84
C SER A 314 -3.70 16.94 -17.44
N GLU A 315 -2.63 17.65 -17.05
CA GLU A 315 -2.52 18.32 -15.75
C GLU A 315 -3.40 19.58 -15.74
N SER A 316 -4.35 19.62 -14.81
CA SER A 316 -5.17 20.82 -14.57
C SER A 316 -4.46 21.77 -13.61
N GLN A 317 -4.62 23.07 -13.83
CA GLN A 317 -4.13 24.12 -12.93
C GLN A 317 -4.94 24.17 -11.62
N THR A 318 -6.19 23.70 -11.63
CA THR A 318 -7.11 23.75 -10.49
C THR A 318 -7.72 22.37 -10.20
N PRO A 319 -6.92 21.35 -9.85
CA PRO A 319 -7.37 19.97 -9.78
C PRO A 319 -8.50 19.75 -8.77
N PHE A 320 -8.49 20.45 -7.64
CA PHE A 320 -9.54 20.33 -6.63
C PHE A 320 -10.87 20.95 -7.09
N ARG A 321 -10.82 22.07 -7.83
CA ARG A 321 -12.03 22.66 -8.41
C ARG A 321 -12.61 21.74 -9.47
N ASP A 322 -11.77 21.17 -10.32
CA ASP A 322 -12.20 20.22 -11.35
C ASP A 322 -12.84 18.97 -10.74
N VAL A 323 -12.26 18.44 -9.67
CA VAL A 323 -12.81 17.31 -8.92
C VAL A 323 -14.18 17.68 -8.34
N ALA A 324 -14.31 18.84 -7.72
CA ALA A 324 -15.58 19.31 -7.16
C ALA A 324 -16.67 19.50 -8.23
N VAL A 325 -16.31 20.10 -9.38
CA VAL A 325 -17.24 20.28 -10.52
C VAL A 325 -17.68 18.92 -11.08
N ARG A 326 -16.75 17.98 -11.29
CA ARG A 326 -17.07 16.63 -11.79
C ARG A 326 -17.92 15.84 -10.80
N LEU A 327 -17.67 16.01 -9.50
CA LEU A 327 -18.48 15.39 -8.45
C LEU A 327 -19.91 15.94 -8.48
N ARG A 328 -20.07 17.26 -8.53
CA ARG A 328 -21.39 17.91 -8.63
C ARG A 328 -22.16 17.44 -9.85
N GLN A 329 -21.52 17.42 -11.03
CA GLN A 329 -22.13 16.90 -12.27
C GLN A 329 -22.62 15.45 -12.14
N ARG A 330 -21.86 14.59 -11.44
CA ARG A 330 -22.27 13.20 -11.18
C ARG A 330 -23.46 13.10 -10.23
N LEU A 331 -23.47 13.89 -9.17
CA LEU A 331 -24.59 13.93 -8.22
C LEU A 331 -25.85 14.43 -8.92
N ASP A 332 -25.77 15.53 -9.68
CA ASP A 332 -26.88 16.08 -10.45
C ASP A 332 -27.42 15.09 -11.50
N ALA A 333 -26.55 14.25 -12.07
CA ALA A 333 -26.97 13.20 -12.99
C ALA A 333 -27.68 12.05 -12.26
N ALA A 334 -27.17 11.63 -11.10
CA ALA A 334 -27.80 10.58 -10.29
C ALA A 334 -29.20 10.98 -9.81
N PHE A 335 -29.36 12.22 -9.33
CA PHE A 335 -30.66 12.73 -8.88
C PHE A 335 -31.67 12.86 -10.03
N ARG A 336 -31.23 13.20 -11.25
CA ARG A 336 -32.08 13.26 -12.44
C ARG A 336 -32.54 11.90 -12.96
N THR A 337 -31.82 10.83 -12.65
CA THR A 337 -32.22 9.45 -13.03
C THR A 337 -33.14 8.78 -12.02
N SER A 338 -33.27 9.35 -10.81
CA SER A 338 -34.15 8.86 -9.75
C SER A 338 -35.51 9.57 -9.68
N SER A 339 -35.68 10.67 -10.41
CA SER A 339 -36.94 11.38 -10.66
C SER A 339 -37.55 10.91 -11.98
#